data_AF-A0A7H0FX98-F1
#
_entry.id   AF-A0A7H0FX98-F1
#
_cell.length_a   1.000
_cell.length_b   1.000
_cell.length_c   1.000
_cell.angle_alpha   90.00
_cell.angle_beta   90.00
_cell.angle_gamma   90.00
#
_symmetry.space_group_name_H-M   'P 1'
#
loop_
_entity.id
_entity.type
_entity.pdbx_description
1 polymer ?
#
loop_
_entity_poly.entity_id
_entity_poly.type
_entity_poly.pdbx_seq_one_letter_code
_entity_poly.pdbx_strand_id
1 'polypeptide(L)' 'MINQGECPKCGKRLLHVRIESVFGQNNDSDDIRCLSYSCIHCNMVLNVQLDPRAKPRRRTASAAAVVERVV' A
#
# COMPACT_ATOMS: atom_id res chain seq x y z
N MET A 1 7.34 -16.07 18.52
CA MET A 1 6.14 -16.72 17.96
C MET A 1 5.75 -15.97 16.71
N ILE A 2 5.73 -16.64 15.57
CA ILE A 2 5.27 -16.02 14.32
C ILE A 2 3.76 -16.15 14.36
N ASN A 3 3.04 -15.04 14.51
CA ASN A 3 1.57 -15.00 14.49
C ASN A 3 1.08 -15.26 13.06
N GLN A 4 1.29 -16.49 12.58
CA GLN A 4 0.96 -16.89 11.23
C GLN A 4 -0.57 -16.88 11.08
N GLY A 5 -1.08 -15.93 10.30
CA GLY A 5 -2.49 -15.84 9.98
C GLY A 5 -3.34 -15.06 11.00
N GLU A 6 -2.76 -14.23 11.85
CA GLU A 6 -3.49 -13.29 12.71
C GLU A 6 -3.02 -11.86 12.52
N CYS A 7 -3.96 -10.91 12.60
CA CYS A 7 -3.62 -9.50 12.50
C CYS A 7 -2.92 -9.04 13.77
N PRO A 8 -1.72 -8.43 13.69
CA PRO A 8 -0.96 -8.04 14.88
C PRO A 8 -1.60 -6.90 15.68
N LYS A 9 -2.56 -6.16 15.11
CA LYS A 9 -3.28 -5.08 15.79
C LYS A 9 -4.59 -5.51 16.45
N CYS A 10 -5.39 -6.35 15.80
CA CYS A 10 -6.71 -6.71 16.30
C CYS A 10 -6.84 -8.17 16.75
N GLY A 11 -5.81 -9.00 16.56
CA GLY A 11 -5.79 -10.42 16.97
C GLY A 11 -6.78 -11.30 16.19
N LYS A 12 -7.49 -10.75 15.19
CA LYS A 12 -8.42 -11.53 14.36
C LYS A 12 -7.65 -12.31 13.30
N ARG A 13 -8.19 -13.48 12.95
CA ARG A 13 -7.63 -14.36 11.92
C ARG A 13 -7.71 -13.72 10.53
N LEU A 14 -6.58 -13.71 9.83
CA LEU A 14 -6.41 -13.17 8.48
C LEU A 14 -6.75 -14.24 7.43
N LEU A 15 -8.05 -14.47 7.21
CA LEU A 15 -8.54 -15.32 6.11
C LEU A 15 -8.59 -14.56 4.78
N HIS A 16 -8.94 -13.27 4.85
CA HIS A 16 -9.02 -12.37 3.71
C HIS A 16 -8.24 -11.09 3.99
N VAL A 17 -7.58 -10.58 2.96
CA VAL A 17 -6.86 -9.32 2.96
C VAL A 17 -7.50 -8.39 1.95
N ARG A 18 -7.62 -7.13 2.33
CA ARG A 18 -8.05 -6.06 1.44
C ARG A 18 -6.82 -5.63 0.63
N ILE A 19 -6.97 -5.63 -0.69
CA ILE A 19 -5.92 -5.23 -1.63
C ILE A 19 -6.34 -3.91 -2.25
N GLU A 20 -5.53 -2.88 -2.07
CA GLU A 20 -5.76 -1.55 -2.64
C GLU A 20 -4.53 -1.12 -3.44
N SER A 21 -4.74 -0.46 -4.57
CA SER A 21 -3.66 0.15 -5.35
C SER A 21 -3.32 1.51 -4.77
N VAL A 22 -2.10 1.67 -4.30
CA VAL A 22 -1.57 2.92 -3.75
C VAL A 22 -0.41 3.40 -4.61
N PHE A 23 -0.12 4.70 -4.57
CA PHE A 23 1.05 5.26 -5.24
C PHE A 23 2.11 5.54 -4.19
N GLY A 24 3.31 4.98 -4.39
CA GLY A 24 4.48 5.26 -3.57
C GLY A 24 5.34 6.32 -4.25
N GLN A 25 5.89 7.23 -3.44
CA GLN A 25 6.87 8.22 -3.90
C GLN A 25 8.26 7.69 -3.56
N ASN A 26 9.13 7.57 -4.57
CA ASN A 26 10.54 7.20 -4.38
C ASN A 26 11.42 8.38 -4.81
N ASN A 27 12.10 9.01 -3.84
CA ASN A 27 13.18 9.99 -4.01
C ASN A 27 13.16 10.75 -5.36
N ASP A 28 12.14 11.59 -5.54
CA ASP A 28 11.98 12.60 -6.60
C ASP A 28 11.56 12.13 -8.01
N SER A 29 11.47 10.83 -8.30
CA SER A 29 10.94 10.38 -9.58
C SER A 29 10.07 9.15 -9.48
N ASP A 30 8.83 9.38 -9.88
CA ASP A 30 7.78 8.45 -10.28
C ASP A 30 6.89 7.91 -9.16
N ASP A 31 5.59 8.19 -9.36
CA ASP A 31 4.46 7.58 -8.66
C ASP A 31 4.43 6.09 -9.04
N ILE A 32 5.20 5.27 -8.32
CA ILE A 32 5.22 3.83 -8.57
C ILE A 32 3.94 3.26 -7.98
N ARG A 33 3.19 2.52 -8.81
CA ARG A 33 2.00 1.82 -8.34
C ARG A 33 2.42 0.64 -7.48
N CYS A 34 1.90 0.63 -6.26
CA CYS A 34 2.08 -0.42 -5.28
C CYS A 34 0.72 -1.02 -4.92
N LEU A 35 0.72 -2.26 -4.44
CA LEU A 35 -0.41 -2.93 -3.85
C LEU A 35 -0.21 -2.95 -2.34
N SER A 36 -1.13 -2.30 -1.61
CA SER A 36 -1.20 -2.39 -0.16
C SER A 36 -2.14 -3.51 0.25
N TYR A 37 -1.66 -4.39 1.11
CA TYR A 37 -2.43 -5.46 1.73
C TYR A 37 -2.80 -5.03 3.14
N SER A 38 -4.10 -4.90 3.43
CA SER A 38 -4.60 -4.45 4.72
C SER A 38 -5.59 -5.44 5.34
N CYS A 39 -5.66 -5.45 6.66
CA CYS A 39 -6.64 -6.26 7.39
C CYS A 39 -8.06 -5.73 7.15
N ILE A 40 -8.99 -6.60 6.76
CA ILE A 40 -10.39 -6.21 6.51
C ILE A 40 -11.16 -5.72 7.75
N HIS A 41 -10.64 -5.98 8.95
CA HIS A 41 -11.34 -5.68 10.20
C HIS A 41 -10.92 -4.36 10.83
N CYS A 42 -9.64 -3.98 10.69
CA CYS A 42 -9.07 -2.81 11.35
C CYS A 42 -8.27 -1.91 10.40
N ASN A 43 -8.24 -2.25 9.11
CA ASN A 43 -7.52 -1.55 8.04
C ASN A 43 -6.02 -1.36 8.31
N MET A 44 -5.44 -2.15 9.22
CA MET A 44 -4.00 -2.12 9.43
C MET A 44 -3.30 -2.62 8.16
N VAL A 45 -2.33 -1.85 7.68
CA VAL A 45 -1.43 -2.27 6.60
C VAL A 45 -0.55 -3.41 7.09
N LEU A 46 -0.63 -4.55 6.42
CA LEU A 46 0.13 -5.76 6.73
C LEU A 46 1.36 -5.87 5.84
N ASN A 47 1.23 -5.44 4.58
CA ASN A 47 2.32 -5.45 3.62
C ASN A 47 2.08 -4.43 2.50
N VAL A 48 3.14 -3.98 1.85
CA VAL A 48 3.10 -3.17 0.64
C VAL A 48 4.06 -3.81 -0.37
N GLN A 49 3.55 -4.12 -1.55
CA GLN A 49 4.34 -4.71 -2.63
C GLN A 49 4.31 -3.81 -3.85
N LEU A 50 5.44 -3.66 -4.53
CA LEU A 50 5.49 -3.04 -5.85
C LEU A 50 4.63 -3.87 -6.81
N ASP A 51 3.75 -3.22 -7.58
CA ASP A 51 2.93 -3.92 -8.56
C ASP A 51 3.84 -4.33 -9.76
N PRO A 52 4.13 -5.63 -9.97
CA PRO A 52 5.05 -6.07 -11.01
C PRO A 52 4.48 -5.85 -12.41
N ARG A 53 3.17 -5.59 -12.54
CA ARG A 53 2.49 -5.32 -13.81
C ARG A 53 2.34 -3.84 -14.09
N ALA A 54 2.70 -2.97 -13.14
CA ALA A 54 2.61 -1.54 -13.35
C ALA A 54 3.66 -1.09 -14.38
N LYS A 55 3.19 -0.56 -15.51
CA LYS A 55 4.06 0.17 -16.44
C LYS A 55 4.47 1.48 -15.77
N PRO A 56 5.74 1.92 -15.89
CA PRO A 56 6.17 3.24 -15.44
C PRO A 56 5.24 4.29 -16.05
N ARG A 57 4.54 5.06 -15.22
CA ARG A 57 3.67 6.13 -15.71
C ARG A 57 4.58 7.26 -16.16
N ARG A 58 4.73 7.45 -17.47
CA ARG A 58 5.39 8.66 -18.01
C ARG A 58 4.65 9.87 -17.46
N ARG A 59 5.29 10.70 -16.64
CA ARG A 59 4.74 11.98 -16.17
C ARG A 59 4.53 12.89 -17.38
N THR A 60 3.33 12.92 -17.95
CA THR A 60 2.88 14.10 -18.69
C THR A 60 2.61 15.18 -17.65
N ALA A 61 3.45 16.20 -17.63
CA ALA A 61 3.38 17.31 -16.68
C ALA A 61 1.96 17.90 -16.60
N SER A 62 1.22 17.61 -15.52
CA SER A 62 0.10 18.43 -15.09
C SER A 62 -0.21 18.19 -13.60
N ALA A 63 0.15 19.23 -12.83
CA ALA A 63 -0.33 19.68 -11.52
C ALA A 63 -0.65 18.66 -10.40
N ALA A 64 0.16 18.76 -9.35
CA ALA A 64 0.09 18.06 -8.08
C ALA A 64 -1.09 18.53 -7.21
N ALA A 65 -1.81 17.58 -6.63
CA ALA A 65 -2.56 17.74 -5.39
C ALA A 65 -2.03 16.68 -4.41
N VAL A 66 -0.90 16.96 -3.76
CA VAL A 66 -0.32 16.10 -2.73
C VAL A 66 -0.86 16.59 -1.39
N VAL A 67 -1.77 15.82 -0.81
CA VAL A 67 -2.14 15.94 0.61
C VAL A 67 -1.08 15.17 1.39
N GLU A 68 -0.13 15.92 1.92
CA GLU A 68 0.93 15.47 2.81
C GLU A 68 0.34 15.18 4.20
N ARG A 69 0.46 13.94 4.68
CA ARG A 69 0.40 13.62 6.11
C ARG A 69 1.55 12.68 6.45
N VAL A 70 2.66 13.31 6.81
CA VAL A 70 3.82 12.74 7.49
C VAL A 70 3.41 12.43 8.94
N VAL A 71 3.81 11.26 9.44
CA VAL A 71 3.97 10.95 10.88
C VAL A 71 5.45 10.85 11.14
#